data_AF-A0A0W7TI27-F1
#
_entry.id   AF-A0A0W7TI27-F1
#
_cell.length_a   1.000
_cell.length_b   1.000
_cell.length_c   1.000
_cell.angle_alpha   90.00
_cell.angle_beta   90.00
_cell.angle_gamma   90.00
#
_symmetry.space_group_name_H-M   'P 1'
#
loop_
_entity.id
_entity.type
_entity.pdbx_description
1 polymer ?
#
loop_
_entity_poly.entity_id
_entity_poly.type
_entity_poly.pdbx_seq_one_letter_code
_entity_poly.pdbx_strand_id
1 'polypeptide(L)'
;MKRDLSRICREHSHEYVTTMIDYSPVISLPLEYDMSGTMYDVVRSKEAAIEKDIGALNLMMNFELHEFEAYLYCNPDAFAGYGKAAPDKIRKIVSRASCPEMINTEPNTLPSRRLDGVIPGYTHAKIFNTSKILEGITLDQIISECRHFGYWLDRVSRTCGEPHSRSEHIVPRGLL
;
A
#
# COMPACT_ATOMS: atom_id res chain seq x y z
N MET A 1 7.70 6.77 12.75
CA MET A 1 7.31 7.25 11.41
C MET A 1 8.00 8.56 11.03
N LYS A 2 7.55 9.76 11.47
CA LYS A 2 8.17 11.04 11.03
C LYS A 2 9.70 11.05 11.15
N ARG A 3 10.22 10.75 12.35
CA ARG A 3 11.66 10.71 12.62
C ARG A 3 12.40 9.78 11.67
N ASP A 4 11.86 8.59 11.43
CA ASP A 4 12.50 7.56 10.61
C ASP A 4 12.48 7.95 9.14
N LEU A 5 11.34 8.41 8.62
CA LEU A 5 11.21 8.86 7.24
C LEU A 5 12.09 10.08 6.97
N SER A 6 12.10 11.08 7.86
CA SER A 6 12.98 12.25 7.74
C SER A 6 14.46 11.87 7.74
N ARG A 7 14.84 10.82 8.48
CA ARG A 7 16.21 10.31 8.50
C ARG A 7 16.55 9.58 7.20
N ILE A 8 15.71 8.62 6.79
CA ILE A 8 15.90 7.83 5.56
C ILE A 8 15.97 8.74 4.33
N CYS A 9 15.04 9.69 4.19
CA CYS A 9 15.05 10.62 3.05
C CYS A 9 16.34 11.46 2.98
N ARG A 10 16.95 11.78 4.12
CA ARG A 10 18.20 12.53 4.21
C ARG A 10 19.43 11.67 3.91
N GLU A 11 19.44 10.44 4.43
CA GLU A 11 20.52 9.46 4.19
C GLU A 11 20.54 9.01 2.72
N HIS A 12 19.38 8.95 2.08
CA HIS A 12 19.18 8.49 0.70
C HIS A 12 18.68 9.63 -0.21
N SER A 13 19.35 10.78 -0.18
CA SER A 13 18.92 12.00 -0.89
C SER A 13 18.87 11.90 -2.42
N HIS A 14 19.48 10.86 -2.99
CA HIS A 14 19.48 10.58 -4.44
C HIS A 14 18.52 9.46 -4.85
N GLU A 15 17.77 8.92 -3.89
CA GLU A 15 16.80 7.85 -4.11
C GLU A 15 15.42 8.35 -3.74
N TYR A 16 14.40 7.78 -4.37
CA TYR A 16 13.03 7.99 -3.95
C TYR A 16 12.69 7.03 -2.81
N VAL A 17 12.09 7.57 -1.76
CA VAL A 17 11.64 6.84 -0.58
C VAL A 17 10.13 6.73 -0.67
N THR A 18 9.61 5.51 -0.52
CA THR A 18 8.17 5.24 -0.46
C THR A 18 7.85 4.25 0.64
N THR A 19 6.56 4.10 0.96
CA THR A 19 6.09 3.27 2.06
C THR A 19 5.06 2.24 1.60
N MET A 20 5.03 1.11 2.31
CA MET A 20 3.89 0.19 2.37
C MET A 20 3.52 0.04 3.85
N ILE A 21 2.68 0.95 4.34
CA ILE A 21 2.28 1.00 5.76
C ILE A 21 0.77 0.79 5.83
N ASP A 22 0.31 -0.12 6.69
CA ASP A 22 -1.12 -0.31 6.90
C ASP A 22 -1.81 0.98 7.38
N TYR A 23 -2.86 1.38 6.67
CA TYR A 23 -3.70 2.50 7.06
C TYR A 23 -4.49 2.15 8.32
N SER A 24 -4.32 2.96 9.35
CA SER A 24 -5.15 2.91 10.55
C SER A 24 -5.76 4.29 10.85
N PRO A 25 -7.07 4.36 11.14
CA PRO A 25 -7.72 5.64 11.45
C PRO A 25 -7.19 6.28 12.74
N VAL A 26 -6.50 5.52 13.59
CA VAL A 26 -5.87 6.04 14.82
C VAL A 26 -4.47 6.59 14.61
N ILE A 27 -3.92 6.55 13.38
CA ILE A 27 -2.65 7.22 13.08
C ILE A 27 -2.87 8.72 13.27
N SER A 28 -2.28 9.25 14.34
CA SER A 28 -2.26 10.67 14.63
C SER A 28 -1.39 11.38 13.59
N LEU A 29 -1.98 12.36 12.92
CA LEU A 29 -1.29 13.11 11.87
C LEU A 29 -0.93 14.52 12.36
N PRO A 30 0.26 15.01 11.97
CA PRO A 30 0.79 16.27 12.46
C PRO A 30 0.13 17.52 11.86
N LEU A 31 -0.70 17.38 10.82
CA LEU A 31 -1.36 18.49 10.12
C LEU A 31 -2.85 18.20 9.88
N GLU A 32 -3.62 19.27 9.60
CA GLU A 32 -4.97 19.15 9.06
C GLU A 32 -4.94 18.38 7.73
N TYR A 33 -5.92 17.50 7.56
CA TYR A 33 -6.17 16.74 6.35
C TYR A 33 -7.66 16.81 6.04
N ASP A 34 -8.00 16.74 4.76
CA ASP A 34 -9.38 16.76 4.31
C ASP A 34 -10.03 15.40 4.57
N MET A 35 -11.19 15.45 5.22
CA MET A 35 -12.03 14.30 5.53
C MET A 35 -13.23 14.18 4.58
N SER A 36 -13.32 15.07 3.59
CA SER A 36 -14.37 15.07 2.59
C SER A 36 -14.10 14.05 1.48
N GLY A 37 -15.18 13.59 0.84
CA GLY A 37 -15.11 12.69 -0.31
C GLY A 37 -15.05 11.20 0.03
N THR A 38 -14.41 10.44 -0.85
CA THR A 38 -14.25 8.98 -0.72
C THR A 38 -13.11 8.62 0.22
N MET A 39 -13.05 7.36 0.66
CA MET A 39 -11.92 6.83 1.43
C MET A 39 -10.57 7.09 0.75
N TYR A 40 -10.51 7.03 -0.58
CA TYR A 40 -9.30 7.34 -1.34
C TYR A 40 -8.89 8.81 -1.24
N ASP A 41 -9.85 9.73 -1.23
CA ASP A 41 -9.58 11.16 -1.11
C ASP A 41 -9.01 11.47 0.28
N VAL A 42 -9.60 10.87 1.32
CA VAL A 42 -9.12 10.98 2.70
C VAL A 42 -7.70 10.42 2.85
N VAL A 43 -7.44 9.20 2.36
CA VAL A 43 -6.10 8.59 2.46
C VAL A 43 -5.05 9.41 1.72
N ARG A 44 -5.34 9.88 0.50
CA ARG A 44 -4.41 10.73 -0.25
C ARG A 44 -4.17 12.07 0.44
N SER A 45 -5.19 12.65 1.07
CA SER A 45 -5.02 13.89 1.84
C SER A 45 -4.10 13.68 3.05
N LYS A 46 -4.24 12.53 3.74
CA LYS A 46 -3.37 12.14 4.85
C LYS A 46 -1.92 11.90 4.41
N GLU A 47 -1.72 11.22 3.28
CA GLU A 47 -0.39 11.02 2.68
C GLU A 47 0.28 12.36 2.37
N ALA A 48 -0.43 13.26 1.68
CA ALA A 48 0.05 14.59 1.34
C ALA A 48 0.36 15.44 2.59
N ALA A 49 -0.44 15.31 3.65
CA ALA A 49 -0.18 15.97 4.93
C ALA A 49 1.14 15.48 5.57
N ILE A 50 1.43 14.18 5.51
CA ILE A 50 2.70 13.62 6.01
C ILE A 50 3.88 14.09 5.15
N GLU A 51 3.74 14.02 3.82
CA GLU A 51 4.76 14.49 2.88
C GLU A 51 5.10 15.96 3.14
N LYS A 52 4.09 16.81 3.33
CA LYS A 52 4.24 18.23 3.65
C LYS A 52 4.93 18.46 5.01
N ASP A 53 4.54 17.71 6.04
CA ASP A 53 5.13 17.84 7.38
C ASP A 53 6.59 17.35 7.46
N ILE A 54 6.96 16.37 6.63
CA ILE A 54 8.34 15.91 6.51
C ILE A 54 9.17 16.85 5.62
N GLY A 55 8.57 17.38 4.55
CA GLY A 55 9.20 18.37 3.67
C GLY A 55 10.33 17.83 2.79
N ALA A 56 10.46 16.52 2.65
CA ALA A 56 11.48 15.88 1.82
C ALA A 56 10.96 15.70 0.38
N LEU A 57 11.70 16.24 -0.60
CA LEU A 57 11.30 16.19 -2.02
C LEU A 57 11.34 14.79 -2.62
N ASN A 58 12.07 13.88 -2.00
CA ASN A 58 12.22 12.50 -2.45
C ASN A 58 11.29 11.51 -1.71
N LEU A 59 10.32 12.00 -0.93
CA LEU A 59 9.33 11.15 -0.26
C LEU A 59 8.04 11.06 -1.08
N MET A 60 7.60 9.82 -1.34
CA MET A 60 6.30 9.49 -1.87
C MET A 60 5.58 8.60 -0.86
N MET A 61 4.70 9.18 -0.04
CA MET A 61 3.96 8.42 0.95
C MET A 61 2.90 7.52 0.29
N ASN A 62 2.74 6.35 0.86
CA ASN A 62 1.68 5.41 0.51
C ASN A 62 1.22 4.58 1.70
N PHE A 63 -0.08 4.55 1.91
CA PHE A 63 -0.74 3.67 2.85
C PHE A 63 -1.43 2.51 2.14
N GLU A 64 -1.22 1.31 2.67
CA GLU A 64 -1.99 0.12 2.31
C GLU A 64 -3.37 0.25 2.96
N LEU A 65 -4.44 0.38 2.17
CA LEU A 65 -5.76 0.59 2.76
C LEU A 65 -6.13 -0.60 3.67
N HIS A 66 -6.30 -0.25 4.94
CA HIS A 66 -6.70 -1.11 6.06
C HIS A 66 -5.64 -2.09 6.56
N GLU A 67 -5.22 -3.06 5.76
CA GLU A 67 -4.12 -3.98 6.06
C GLU A 67 -3.59 -4.56 4.75
N PHE A 68 -2.31 -4.94 4.71
CA PHE A 68 -1.71 -5.71 3.63
C PHE A 68 -2.54 -6.93 3.18
N GLU A 69 -3.26 -7.58 4.11
CA GLU A 69 -4.14 -8.71 3.80
C GLU A 69 -5.30 -8.38 2.85
N ALA A 70 -5.61 -7.10 2.61
CA ALA A 70 -6.55 -6.70 1.57
C ALA A 70 -6.18 -7.32 0.21
N TYR A 71 -4.89 -7.46 -0.11
CA TYR A 71 -4.45 -8.05 -1.37
C TYR A 71 -4.80 -9.51 -1.55
N LEU A 72 -4.94 -10.25 -0.45
CA LEU A 72 -5.35 -11.65 -0.51
C LEU A 72 -6.73 -11.80 -1.16
N TYR A 73 -7.58 -10.79 -1.07
CA TYR A 73 -8.93 -10.82 -1.62
C TYR A 73 -9.00 -10.56 -3.13
N CYS A 74 -7.89 -10.21 -3.79
CA CYS A 74 -7.86 -9.94 -5.23
C CYS A 74 -8.05 -11.18 -6.10
N ASN A 75 -7.80 -12.38 -5.56
CA ASN A 75 -8.08 -13.64 -6.25
C ASN A 75 -8.76 -14.64 -5.30
N PRO A 76 -10.10 -14.74 -5.31
CA PRO A 76 -10.82 -15.71 -4.50
C PRO A 76 -10.41 -17.17 -4.78
N ASP A 77 -10.00 -17.49 -6.00
CA ASP A 77 -9.65 -18.87 -6.37
C ASP A 77 -8.30 -19.31 -5.79
N ALA A 78 -7.45 -18.37 -5.35
CA ALA A 78 -6.24 -18.67 -4.58
C ALA A 78 -6.54 -19.40 -3.26
N PHE A 79 -7.80 -19.35 -2.78
CA PHE A 79 -8.23 -20.03 -1.56
C PHE A 79 -8.71 -21.47 -1.77
N ALA A 80 -8.71 -22.00 -3.00
CA ALA A 80 -9.25 -23.33 -3.30
C ALA A 80 -8.63 -24.46 -2.45
N GLY A 81 -7.35 -24.33 -2.08
CA GLY A 81 -6.65 -25.28 -1.21
C GLY A 81 -7.14 -25.33 0.24
N TYR A 82 -7.92 -24.34 0.68
CA TYR A 82 -8.46 -24.23 2.04
C TYR A 82 -9.90 -24.75 2.17
N GLY A 83 -10.42 -25.36 1.11
CA GLY A 83 -11.70 -26.06 1.10
C GLY A 83 -12.64 -25.58 0.01
N LYS A 84 -13.57 -26.45 -0.39
CA LYS A 84 -14.47 -26.23 -1.54
C LYS A 84 -15.28 -24.92 -1.46
N ALA A 85 -15.66 -24.50 -0.25
CA ALA A 85 -16.46 -23.30 -0.04
C ALA A 85 -15.61 -22.02 0.16
N ALA A 86 -14.28 -22.13 0.28
CA ALA A 86 -13.43 -20.98 0.61
C ALA A 86 -13.45 -19.89 -0.46
N PRO A 87 -13.31 -20.18 -1.77
CA PRO A 87 -13.42 -19.16 -2.81
C PRO A 87 -14.76 -18.40 -2.79
N ASP A 88 -15.88 -19.10 -2.58
CA ASP A 88 -17.20 -18.47 -2.51
C ASP A 88 -17.37 -17.57 -1.27
N LYS A 89 -16.78 -17.96 -0.13
CA LYS A 89 -16.75 -17.10 1.06
C LYS A 89 -15.97 -15.82 0.78
N ILE A 90 -14.83 -15.91 0.10
CA ILE A 90 -14.01 -14.74 -0.26
C ILE A 90 -14.76 -13.82 -1.23
N ARG A 91 -15.36 -14.38 -2.29
CA ARG A 91 -16.23 -13.61 -3.21
C ARG A 91 -17.33 -12.86 -2.48
N LYS A 92 -17.98 -13.50 -1.50
CA LYS A 92 -19.02 -12.89 -0.67
C LYS A 92 -18.50 -11.78 0.25
N ILE A 93 -17.25 -11.88 0.70
CA ILE A 93 -16.61 -10.82 1.48
C ILE A 93 -16.34 -9.60 0.59
N VAL A 94 -15.75 -9.80 -0.59
CA VAL A 94 -15.45 -8.72 -1.54
C VAL A 94 -16.73 -8.02 -2.00
N SER A 95 -17.77 -8.78 -2.37
CA SER A 95 -19.03 -8.19 -2.86
C SER A 95 -19.73 -7.29 -1.84
N ARG A 96 -19.52 -7.52 -0.54
CA ARG A 96 -20.05 -6.66 0.54
C ARG A 96 -19.23 -5.40 0.77
N ALA A 97 -17.94 -5.42 0.42
CA ALA A 97 -17.03 -4.30 0.59
C ALA A 97 -16.89 -3.44 -0.66
N SER A 98 -17.47 -3.85 -1.80
CA SER A 98 -17.31 -3.28 -3.15
C SER A 98 -15.98 -3.61 -3.84
N CYS A 99 -14.83 -3.56 -3.14
CA CYS A 99 -13.53 -4.01 -3.63
C CYS A 99 -12.61 -4.45 -2.48
N PRO A 100 -11.46 -5.10 -2.76
CA PRO A 100 -10.51 -5.52 -1.73
C PRO A 100 -10.02 -4.41 -0.80
N GLU A 101 -9.71 -3.22 -1.33
CA GLU A 101 -9.24 -2.08 -0.54
C GLU A 101 -10.26 -1.53 0.45
N MET A 102 -11.55 -1.85 0.29
CA MET A 102 -12.62 -1.37 1.17
C MET A 102 -13.01 -2.40 2.24
N ILE A 103 -12.27 -3.51 2.35
CA ILE A 103 -12.52 -4.57 3.35
C ILE A 103 -12.04 -4.10 4.73
N ASN A 104 -12.70 -3.12 5.35
CA ASN A 104 -12.51 -2.75 6.77
C ASN A 104 -13.63 -1.82 7.26
N THR A 105 -14.87 -2.15 6.90
CA THR A 105 -15.99 -1.26 7.19
C THR A 105 -16.23 -1.05 8.69
N GLU A 106 -15.64 -1.85 9.59
CA GLU A 106 -15.73 -1.67 11.04
C GLU A 106 -14.49 -2.20 11.81
N PRO A 107 -14.16 -1.65 13.00
CA PRO A 107 -12.97 -1.99 13.80
C PRO A 107 -12.80 -3.47 14.18
N ASN A 108 -13.90 -4.23 14.20
CA ASN A 108 -13.90 -5.67 14.51
C ASN A 108 -13.82 -6.56 13.25
N THR A 109 -13.72 -5.98 12.05
CA THR A 109 -13.83 -6.68 10.77
C THR A 109 -12.66 -6.43 9.82
N LEU A 110 -11.47 -6.21 10.39
CA LEU A 110 -10.21 -6.07 9.65
C LEU A 110 -10.00 -7.22 8.62
N PRO A 111 -9.32 -6.97 7.49
CA PRO A 111 -9.05 -7.97 6.47
C PRO A 111 -8.53 -9.30 7.04
N SER A 112 -7.53 -9.26 7.93
CA SER A 112 -6.93 -10.45 8.52
C SER A 112 -7.91 -11.25 9.40
N ARG A 113 -8.73 -10.57 10.20
CA ARG A 113 -9.72 -11.23 11.09
C ARG A 113 -10.84 -11.93 10.32
N ARG A 114 -11.23 -11.40 9.16
CA ARG A 114 -12.23 -12.05 8.29
C ARG A 114 -11.75 -13.39 7.76
N LEU A 115 -10.44 -13.57 7.60
CA LEU A 115 -9.85 -14.81 7.11
C LEU A 115 -9.97 -15.95 8.12
N ASP A 116 -10.12 -15.69 9.43
CA ASP A 116 -10.39 -16.75 10.42
C ASP A 116 -11.73 -17.47 10.16
N GLY A 117 -12.70 -16.80 9.51
CA GLY A 117 -13.97 -17.40 9.08
C GLY A 117 -13.88 -18.24 7.79
N VAL A 118 -12.75 -18.14 7.08
CA VAL A 118 -12.47 -18.87 5.83
C VAL A 118 -11.49 -20.00 6.09
N ILE A 119 -10.40 -19.69 6.79
CA ILE A 119 -9.30 -20.56 7.16
C ILE A 119 -9.26 -20.59 8.70
N PRO A 120 -9.72 -21.67 9.35
CA PRO A 120 -9.71 -21.76 10.81
C PRO A 120 -8.31 -21.53 11.39
N GLY A 121 -8.17 -20.54 12.27
CA GLY A 121 -6.90 -20.19 12.90
C GLY A 121 -5.91 -19.44 12.00
N TYR A 122 -6.40 -18.82 10.92
CA TYR A 122 -5.58 -17.98 10.03
C TYR A 122 -4.66 -17.03 10.81
N THR A 123 -5.20 -16.26 11.75
CA THR A 123 -4.46 -15.22 12.48
C THR A 123 -3.31 -15.82 13.32
N HIS A 124 -3.43 -17.07 13.78
CA HIS A 124 -2.37 -17.77 14.51
C HIS A 124 -1.21 -18.24 13.61
N ALA A 125 -1.49 -18.49 12.33
CA ALA A 125 -0.52 -18.92 11.33
C ALA A 125 -0.43 -17.93 10.17
N LYS A 126 -0.57 -16.63 10.48
CA LYS A 126 -0.74 -15.54 9.51
C LYS A 126 0.34 -15.56 8.44
N ILE A 127 1.62 -15.51 8.84
CA ILE A 127 2.77 -15.46 7.91
C ILE A 127 2.75 -16.63 6.91
N PHE A 128 2.52 -17.86 7.39
CA PHE A 128 2.50 -19.03 6.52
C PHE A 128 1.33 -19.00 5.54
N ASN A 129 0.13 -18.70 6.03
CA ASN A 129 -1.07 -18.68 5.19
C ASN A 129 -1.05 -17.53 4.19
N THR A 130 -0.66 -16.32 4.61
CA THR A 130 -0.48 -15.16 3.72
C THR A 130 0.44 -15.53 2.56
N SER A 131 1.63 -16.06 2.84
CA SER A 131 2.59 -16.43 1.80
C SER A 131 2.04 -17.49 0.84
N LYS A 132 1.34 -18.50 1.36
CA LYS A 132 0.74 -19.57 0.54
C LYS A 132 -0.37 -19.07 -0.38
N ILE A 133 -1.21 -18.15 0.10
CA ILE A 133 -2.29 -17.57 -0.71
C ILE A 133 -1.70 -16.66 -1.79
N LEU A 134 -0.68 -15.86 -1.46
CA LEU A 134 -0.03 -14.95 -2.41
C LEU A 134 0.62 -15.67 -3.60
N GLU A 135 1.02 -16.93 -3.47
CA GLU A 135 1.51 -17.75 -4.60
C GLU A 135 0.46 -17.84 -5.73
N GLY A 136 -0.83 -17.69 -5.42
CA GLY A 136 -1.94 -17.66 -6.38
C GLY A 136 -2.39 -16.26 -6.81
N ILE A 137 -1.68 -15.19 -6.43
CA ILE A 137 -2.09 -13.80 -6.67
C ILE A 137 -1.01 -13.07 -7.45
N THR A 138 -1.38 -12.56 -8.60
CA THR A 138 -0.48 -11.78 -9.47
C THR A 138 -0.50 -10.31 -9.13
N LEU A 139 0.58 -9.61 -9.44
CA LEU A 139 0.66 -8.16 -9.31
C LEU A 139 -0.41 -7.46 -10.16
N ASP A 140 -0.68 -7.95 -11.37
CA ASP A 140 -1.71 -7.39 -12.26
C ASP A 140 -3.12 -7.46 -11.64
N GLN A 141 -3.44 -8.57 -10.95
CA GLN A 141 -4.70 -8.69 -10.20
C GLN A 141 -4.78 -7.63 -9.11
N ILE A 142 -3.70 -7.45 -8.33
CA ILE A 142 -3.64 -6.43 -7.28
C ILE A 142 -3.83 -5.03 -7.89
N ILE A 143 -3.12 -4.69 -8.96
CA ILE A 143 -3.24 -3.38 -9.64
C ILE A 143 -4.67 -3.16 -10.13
N SER A 144 -5.32 -4.19 -10.68
CA SER A 144 -6.67 -4.08 -11.25
C SER A 144 -7.77 -3.92 -10.19
N GLU A 145 -7.62 -4.56 -9.04
CA GLU A 145 -8.64 -4.60 -7.99
C GLU A 145 -8.41 -3.54 -6.89
N CYS A 146 -7.15 -3.11 -6.69
CA CYS A 146 -6.75 -2.13 -5.69
C CYS A 146 -6.34 -0.82 -6.36
N ARG A 147 -7.29 0.12 -6.44
CA ARG A 147 -7.15 1.38 -7.18
C ARG A 147 -6.11 2.32 -6.59
N HIS A 148 -6.01 2.39 -5.27
CA HIS A 148 -5.03 3.26 -4.61
C HIS A 148 -3.62 2.66 -4.74
N PHE A 149 -3.46 1.35 -4.55
CA PHE A 149 -2.20 0.66 -4.83
C PHE A 149 -1.75 0.82 -6.29
N GLY A 150 -2.66 0.61 -7.25
CA GLY A 150 -2.36 0.77 -8.68
C GLY A 150 -1.94 2.20 -9.02
N TYR A 151 -2.59 3.20 -8.45
CA TYR A 151 -2.20 4.61 -8.59
C TYR A 151 -0.80 4.89 -8.02
N TRP A 152 -0.51 4.37 -6.82
CA TRP A 152 0.80 4.50 -6.21
C TRP A 152 1.90 3.85 -7.06
N LEU A 153 1.70 2.62 -7.52
CA LEU A 153 2.68 1.89 -8.31
C LEU A 153 2.97 2.56 -9.66
N ASP A 154 1.95 3.14 -10.30
CA ASP A 154 2.13 3.96 -11.51
C ASP A 154 3.02 5.18 -11.23
N ARG A 155 2.82 5.88 -10.10
CA ARG A 155 3.70 6.99 -9.70
C ARG A 155 5.14 6.52 -9.49
N VAL A 156 5.35 5.45 -8.73
CA VAL A 156 6.69 4.88 -8.49
C VAL A 156 7.38 4.54 -9.82
N SER A 157 6.65 3.90 -10.73
CA SER A 157 7.18 3.48 -12.04
C SER A 157 7.63 4.66 -12.90
N ARG A 158 6.86 5.75 -12.94
CA ARG A 158 7.23 6.97 -13.67
C ARG A 158 8.46 7.64 -13.08
N THR A 159 8.53 7.68 -11.75
CA THR A 159 9.61 8.32 -11.01
C THR A 159 10.95 7.58 -11.17
N CYS A 160 10.92 6.25 -11.28
CA CYS A 160 12.12 5.45 -11.61
C CYS A 160 12.46 5.44 -13.11
N GLY A 161 11.53 5.82 -13.97
CA GLY A 161 11.65 5.77 -15.43
C GLY A 161 12.26 7.03 -16.08
N GLU A 162 12.37 8.15 -15.36
CA GLU A 162 13.06 9.34 -15.86
C GLU A 162 14.56 9.29 -15.54
N PRO A 163 15.46 9.26 -16.54
CA PRO A 163 16.86 9.45 -16.27
C PRO A 163 17.05 10.88 -15.75
N HIS A 164 17.50 10.99 -14.50
CA HIS A 164 18.01 12.25 -13.96
C HIS A 164 19.11 12.73 -14.92
N SER A 165 18.82 13.75 -15.72
CA SER A 165 19.82 14.41 -16.55
C SER A 165 20.85 15.00 -15.61
N ARG A 166 21.93 14.25 -15.37
CA ARG A 166 23.09 14.75 -14.64
C ARG A 166 23.60 15.93 -15.45
N SER A 167 23.46 17.13 -14.89
CA SER A 167 24.22 18.29 -15.32
C SER A 167 25.69 17.93 -15.20
N GLU A 168 26.31 17.53 -16.31
CA GLU A 168 27.75 17.40 -16.41
C GLU A 168 28.35 18.79 -16.17
N HIS A 169 28.94 19.00 -15.00
CA HIS A 169 29.89 20.07 -14.80
C HIS A 169 31.10 19.80 -15.70
N ILE A 170 31.08 20.38 -16.89
CA ILE A 170 32.24 20.54 -17.74
C ILE A 170 33.24 21.40 -16.95
N VAL A 171 34.25 20.75 -16.37
CA VAL A 171 35.43 21.45 -15.88
C VAL A 171 36.23 21.87 -17.13
N PRO A 172 36.52 23.16 -17.34
CA PRO A 172 37.33 23.57 -18.47
C PRO A 172 38.75 23.02 -18.27
N ARG A 173 39.22 22.17 -19.17
CA ARG A 173 40.64 21.82 -19.25
C ARG A 173 41.41 23.10 -19.59
N GLY A 174 42.33 23.45 -18.70
CA GLY A 174 43.19 24.61 -18.81
C GLY A 174 44.07 24.59 -20.05
N LEU A 175 44.51 25.80 -20.39
CA LEU A 175 45.54 26.12 -21.37
C LEU A 175 46.81 25.27 -21.14
N LEU A 176 47.28 24.66 -22.23
CA LEU A 176 48.70 24.54 -22.57
C LEU A 176 48.94 25.41 -23.80
#